data_AF-X1Q750-F1
#
_entry.id   AF-X1Q750-F1
#
_cell.length_a   1.000
_cell.length_b   1.000
_cell.length_c   1.000
_cell.angle_alpha   90.00
_cell.angle_beta   90.00
_cell.angle_gamma   90.00
#
_symmetry.space_group_name_H-M   'P 1'
#
loop_
_entity.id
_entity.type
_entity.pdbx_description
1 polymer ?
#
loop_
_entity_poly.entity_id
_entity_poly.type
_entity_poly.pdbx_seq_one_letter_code
_entity_poly.pdbx_strand_id
1 'polypeptide(L)' 'WRRATAGEVQVELKYLGEWWELPYSMETLMTDAAGNCIFAGSWQSGSFTMEAIHQVSQDKHKIRLDCHDDGTYDSEIEIE' A
#
# COMPACT_ATOMS: atom_id res chain seq x y z
N TRP A 1 3.12 -14.27 -4.95
CA TRP A 1 3.01 -15.26 -3.85
C TRP A 1 1.72 -16.09 -3.98
N ARG A 2 1.55 -17.15 -3.16
CA ARG A 2 0.20 -17.69 -2.88
C ARG A 2 -0.61 -16.65 -2.10
N ARG A 3 -1.93 -16.79 -2.06
CA ARG A 3 -2.79 -15.94 -1.22
C ARG A 3 -2.37 -16.07 0.25
N ALA A 4 -2.23 -14.92 0.93
CA ALA A 4 -1.89 -14.82 2.34
C ALA A 4 -3.08 -15.19 3.24
N THR A 5 -2.81 -15.59 4.48
CA THR A 5 -3.82 -15.81 5.53
C THR A 5 -3.70 -14.76 6.63
N ALA A 6 -4.55 -14.86 7.67
CA ALA A 6 -4.58 -13.89 8.76
C ALA A 6 -3.20 -13.69 9.40
N GLY A 7 -2.72 -12.44 9.42
CA GLY A 7 -1.47 -12.06 10.07
C GLY A 7 -0.18 -12.48 9.34
N GLU A 8 -0.25 -13.11 8.16
CA GLU A 8 0.96 -13.51 7.41
C GLU A 8 1.67 -12.32 6.76
N VAL A 9 0.92 -11.31 6.30
CA VAL A 9 1.46 -10.15 5.60
C VAL A 9 1.04 -8.88 6.32
N GLN A 10 2.00 -7.99 6.50
CA GLN A 10 1.78 -6.61 6.93
C GLN A 10 1.80 -5.72 5.71
N VAL A 11 0.81 -4.85 5.57
CA VAL A 11 0.74 -3.86 4.49
C VAL A 11 0.82 -2.49 5.13
N GLU A 12 1.84 -1.72 4.74
CA GLU A 12 1.98 -0.31 5.11
C GLU A 12 1.56 0.56 3.93
N LEU A 13 0.67 1.51 4.19
CA LEU A 13 0.25 2.53 3.24
C LEU A 13 0.94 3.85 3.61
N LYS A 14 1.68 4.40 2.65
CA LYS A 14 2.32 5.72 2.76
C LYS A 14 1.74 6.67 1.72
N TYR A 15 1.46 7.89 2.14
CA TYR A 15 1.27 9.00 1.23
C TYR A 15 2.64 9.58 0.91
N LEU A 16 2.97 9.67 -0.38
CA LEU A 16 4.19 10.31 -0.86
C LEU A 16 3.97 11.79 -1.11
N GLY A 17 2.76 12.17 -1.50
CA GLY A 17 2.41 13.54 -1.85
C GLY A 17 3.19 14.08 -3.03
N GLU A 18 3.20 15.40 -3.11
CA GLU A 18 3.91 16.13 -4.16
C GLU A 18 5.43 16.16 -3.90
N TRP A 19 6.22 16.53 -4.91
CA TRP A 19 7.70 16.56 -4.82
C TRP A 19 8.27 17.44 -3.69
N TRP A 20 7.46 18.36 -3.14
CA TRP A 20 7.83 19.26 -2.04
C TRP A 20 7.31 18.81 -0.68
N GLU A 21 6.47 17.77 -0.62
CA GLU A 21 5.92 17.23 0.62
C GLU A 21 6.84 16.14 1.18
N LEU A 22 6.82 15.97 2.51
CA LEU A 22 7.49 14.85 3.15
C LEU A 22 6.52 13.67 3.19
N PRO A 23 6.92 12.50 2.65
CA PRO A 23 6.12 11.30 2.75
C PRO A 23 5.82 10.93 4.20
N TYR A 24 4.61 10.46 4.48
CA TYR A 24 4.23 9.97 5.78
C TYR A 24 3.42 8.67 5.71
N SER A 25 3.58 7.85 6.75
CA SER A 25 2.83 6.62 6.90
C SER A 25 1.41 6.95 7.37
N MET A 26 0.43 6.48 6.62
CA MET A 26 -0.98 6.69 6.94
C MET A 26 -1.48 5.61 7.88
N GLU A 27 -1.27 4.35 7.49
CA GLU A 27 -1.80 3.21 8.23
C GLU A 27 -1.00 1.95 7.91
N THR A 28 -0.91 1.06 8.91
CA THR A 28 -0.29 -0.26 8.77
C THR A 28 -1.27 -1.31 9.25
N LEU A 29 -1.64 -2.23 8.36
CA LEU A 29 -2.61 -3.29 8.62
C LEU A 29 -1.99 -4.67 8.42
N MET A 30 -2.57 -5.66 9.10
CA MET A 30 -2.27 -7.07 8.87
C MET A 30 -3.37 -7.68 8.01
N THR A 31 -3.01 -8.66 7.18
CA THR A 31 -4.00 -9.40 6.39
C THR A 31 -5.05 -10.08 7.25
N ASP A 32 -6.30 -10.05 6.80
CA ASP A 32 -7.42 -10.77 7.41
C ASP A 32 -7.39 -12.28 7.08
N ALA A 33 -8.40 -13.03 7.56
CA ALA A 33 -8.51 -14.48 7.31
C ALA A 33 -8.64 -14.85 5.82
N ALA A 34 -9.10 -13.92 4.98
CA ALA A 34 -9.22 -14.10 3.55
C ALA A 34 -8.00 -13.56 2.78
N GLY A 35 -7.00 -12.99 3.48
CA GLY A 35 -5.78 -12.43 2.90
C GLY A 35 -5.92 -10.99 2.42
N ASN A 36 -6.96 -10.27 2.83
CA ASN A 36 -7.21 -8.90 2.41
C ASN A 36 -6.71 -7.88 3.44
N CYS A 37 -6.37 -6.69 2.96
CA CYS A 37 -6.23 -5.47 3.75
C CYS A 37 -7.10 -4.39 3.11
N ILE A 38 -7.91 -3.70 3.91
CA ILE A 38 -8.80 -2.64 3.42
C ILE A 38 -8.39 -1.36 4.12
N PHE A 39 -7.89 -0.40 3.34
CA PHE A 39 -7.61 0.95 3.78
C PHE A 39 -8.80 1.82 3.40
N ALA A 40 -9.45 2.46 4.37
CA ALA A 40 -10.61 3.32 4.13
C ALA A 40 -10.24 4.76 4.47
N GLY A 41 -10.50 5.70 3.56
CA GLY A 41 -10.18 7.10 3.76
C GLY A 41 -10.65 7.98 2.61
N SER A 42 -10.53 9.30 2.82
CA SER A 42 -10.66 10.29 1.75
C SER A 42 -9.29 10.48 1.12
N TRP A 43 -9.09 9.87 -0.04
CA TRP A 43 -7.83 9.93 -0.78
C TRP A 43 -7.74 11.26 -1.51
N GLN A 44 -6.72 12.05 -1.17
CA GLN A 44 -6.41 13.27 -1.90
C GLN A 44 -5.75 12.89 -3.23
N SER A 45 -5.75 13.81 -4.20
CA SER A 45 -4.87 13.66 -5.36
C SER A 45 -3.41 13.64 -4.94
N GLY A 46 -2.60 12.90 -5.68
CA GLY A 46 -1.19 12.68 -5.38
C GLY A 46 -0.80 11.21 -5.36
N SER A 47 0.44 10.95 -4.99
CA SER A 47 1.03 9.61 -5.05
C SER A 47 1.02 8.92 -3.69
N PHE A 48 0.78 7.61 -3.72
CA PHE A 48 0.78 6.72 -2.56
C PHE A 48 1.64 5.49 -2.87
N THR A 49 2.13 4.84 -1.82
CA THR A 49 2.77 3.52 -1.94
C THR A 49 2.20 2.57 -0.92
N MET A 50 1.95 1.34 -1.35
CA MET A 50 1.59 0.22 -0.51
C MET A 50 2.74 -0.78 -0.50
N GLU A 51 3.39 -0.96 0.65
CA GLU A 51 4.44 -1.96 0.85
C GLU A 51 3.88 -3.14 1.64
N ALA A 52 3.82 -4.30 1.01
CA ALA A 52 3.43 -5.57 1.61
C ALA A 52 4.68 -6.37 2.00
N ILE A 53 4.80 -6.71 3.28
CA ILE A 53 5.92 -7.46 3.86
C ILE A 53 5.39 -8.77 4.46
N HIS A 54 5.90 -9.89 3.96
CA HIS A 54 5.59 -11.19 4.54
C HIS A 54 6.40 -11.39 5.84
N GLN A 55 5.71 -11.64 6.96
CA GLN A 55 6.34 -11.59 8.28
C GLN A 55 7.40 -12.68 8.50
N VAL A 56 7.26 -13.84 7.85
CA VAL A 56 8.20 -14.96 8.04
C VAL A 56 9.38 -14.89 7.08
N SER A 57 9.13 -14.72 5.78
CA SER A 57 10.20 -14.70 4.77
C SER A 57 10.85 -13.33 4.62
N GLN A 58 10.23 -12.27 5.13
CA GLN A 58 10.65 -10.87 4.95
C GLN A 58 10.65 -10.42 3.48
N ASP A 59 10.03 -11.19 2.59
CA ASP A 59 9.85 -10.80 1.20
C ASP A 59 8.94 -9.56 1.13
N LYS A 60 9.28 -8.64 0.22
CA LYS A 60 8.58 -7.36 0.04
C LYS A 60 7.97 -7.23 -1.34
N HIS A 61 6.79 -6.64 -1.42
CA HIS A 61 6.14 -6.22 -2.66
C HIS A 61 5.65 -4.81 -2.48
N LYS A 62 6.06 -3.92 -3.38
CA LYS A 62 5.67 -2.52 -3.32
C LYS A 62 4.84 -2.16 -4.54
N ILE A 63 3.75 -1.44 -4.31
CA ILE A 63 2.87 -0.92 -5.35
C ILE A 63 2.80 0.58 -5.17
N ARG A 64 2.98 1.32 -6.27
CA ARG A 64 2.71 2.74 -6.35
C ARG A 64 1.30 2.96 -6.89
N LEU A 65 0.59 3.90 -6.28
CA LEU A 65 -0.72 4.36 -6.72
C LEU A 65 -0.63 5.86 -6.96
N ASP A 66 -0.92 6.32 -8.17
CA ASP A 66 -0.96 7.74 -8.52
C ASP A 66 -2.43 8.13 -8.73
N CYS A 67 -2.98 8.89 -7.78
CA CYS A 67 -4.40 9.26 -7.75
C CYS A 67 -4.62 10.60 -8.46
N HIS A 68 -5.53 10.60 -9.42
CA HIS A 68 -5.89 11.76 -10.22
C HIS A 68 -7.10 12.51 -9.64
N ASP A 69 -7.22 13.80 -9.96
CA ASP A 69 -8.33 14.66 -9.50
C ASP A 69 -9.71 14.22 -10.04
N ASP A 70 -9.74 13.39 -11.08
CA ASP A 70 -10.98 12.85 -11.66
C ASP A 70 -11.50 11.59 -10.95
N GLY A 71 -10.80 11.15 -9.89
CA GLY A 71 -11.14 9.96 -9.11
C GLY A 71 -10.62 8.65 -9.71
N THR A 72 -9.87 8.71 -10.81
CA THR A 72 -9.12 7.56 -11.32
C THR A 72 -7.75 7.47 -10.66
N TYR A 73 -7.11 6.31 -10.79
CA TYR A 73 -5.74 6.12 -10.33
C TYR A 73 -4.99 5.20 -11.28
N ASP A 74 -3.69 5.47 -11.43
CA ASP A 74 -2.75 4.54 -12.06
C ASP A 74 -2.07 3.71 -10.99
N SER A 75 -1.82 2.43 -11.28
CA SER A 75 -1.13 1.52 -10.37
C SER A 75 0.08 0.89 -11.04
N GLU A 76 1.24 0.99 -10.41
CA GLU A 76 2.48 0.39 -10.87
C GLU A 76 3.07 -0.52 -9.80
N ILE A 77 3.55 -1.70 -10.19
CA ILE A 77 4.28 -2.58 -9.29
C ILE A 77 5.74 -2.13 -9.29
N GLU A 78 6.21 -1.61 -8.17
CA GLU A 78 7.63 -1.34 -7.94
C GLU A 78 8.27 -2.67 -7.51
N ILE A 79 8.83 -3.40 -8.48
CA ILE A 79 9.61 -4.61 -8.20
C ILE A 79 11.02 -4.16 -7.83
N GLU A 80 11.42 -4.34 -6.57
CA GLU A 80 12.81 -4.28 -6.12
C GLU A 80 13.50 -5.64 -6.21
#